data_AF-A0A2V8M3Q1-F1
#
_entry.id   AF-A0A2V8M3Q1-F1
#
_cell.length_a   1.000
_cell.length_b   1.000
_cell.length_c   1.000
_cell.angle_alpha   90.00
_cell.angle_beta   90.00
_cell.angle_gamma   90.00
#
_symmetry.space_group_name_H-M   'P 1'
#
loop_
_entity.id
_entity.type
_entity.pdbx_description
1 polymer ?
#
loop_
_entity_poly.entity_id
_entity_poly.type
_entity_poly.pdbx_seq_one_letter_code
_entity_poly.pdbx_strand_id
1 'polypeptide(L)'
;MSVASNSQMLKRISAYILCLFLLAPFVLSQQGTGSIKGTVSDQLEGLVVAATVIATAANGKEKTFTTKSDGSYEFRSLAPGN
;
A
#
# COMPACT_ATOMS: atom_id res chain seq x y z
N MET A 1 6.63 34.47 41.96
CA MET A 1 7.43 33.53 41.15
C MET A 1 6.61 32.28 40.72
N SER A 2 5.36 32.46 40.27
CA SER A 2 4.45 31.34 39.93
C SER A 2 3.94 31.40 38.47
N VAL A 3 3.76 32.60 37.91
CA VAL A 3 3.26 32.81 36.53
C VAL A 3 4.24 32.32 35.45
N ALA A 4 5.55 32.43 35.68
CA ALA A 4 6.57 31.98 34.73
C ALA A 4 6.58 30.45 34.54
N SER A 5 6.33 29.67 35.60
CA SER A 5 6.27 28.21 35.54
C SER A 5 5.08 27.74 34.69
N ASN A 6 3.90 28.35 34.88
CA ASN A 6 2.70 28.03 34.10
C ASN A 6 2.87 28.37 32.61
N SER A 7 3.46 29.52 32.28
CA SER A 7 3.73 29.90 30.89
C SER A 7 4.66 28.91 30.19
N GLN A 8 5.70 28.42 30.88
CA GLN A 8 6.60 27.42 30.33
C GLN A 8 5.91 26.06 30.17
N MET A 9 5.03 25.69 31.09
CA MET A 9 4.24 24.47 30.98
C MET A 9 3.26 24.52 29.79
N LEU A 10 2.58 25.66 29.60
CA LEU A 10 1.70 25.92 28.45
C LEU A 10 2.46 25.84 27.12
N LYS A 11 3.65 26.44 27.02
CA LYS A 11 4.50 26.36 25.81
C LYS A 11 4.93 24.93 25.49
N ARG A 12 5.27 24.12 26.50
CA ARG A 12 5.64 22.72 26.31
C ARG A 12 4.44 21.90 25.81
N ILE A 13 3.26 22.09 26.40
CA ILE A 13 2.03 21.43 25.95
C ILE A 13 1.70 21.83 24.49
N SER A 14 1.78 23.12 24.15
CA SER A 14 1.59 23.57 22.77
C SER A 14 2.61 22.97 21.80
N ALA A 15 3.87 22.82 22.20
CA ALA A 15 4.89 22.16 21.38
C ALA A 15 4.60 20.67 21.15
N TYR A 16 4.12 19.95 22.17
CA TYR A 16 3.70 18.55 22.02
C TYR A 16 2.46 18.41 21.13
N ILE A 17 1.46 19.29 21.27
CA ILE A 17 0.26 19.30 20.42
C ILE A 17 0.65 19.59 18.97
N LEU A 18 1.52 20.58 18.75
CA LEU A 18 2.01 20.93 17.41
C LEU A 18 2.79 19.76 16.79
N CYS A 19 3.67 19.11 17.56
CA CYS A 19 4.39 17.92 17.14
C CYS A 19 3.41 16.79 16.77
N LEU A 20 2.40 16.52 17.59
CA LEU A 20 1.39 15.50 17.30
C LEU A 20 0.59 15.82 16.04
N PHE A 21 0.26 17.09 15.80
CA PHE A 21 -0.44 17.54 14.60
C PHE A 21 0.42 17.43 13.33
N LEU A 22 1.73 17.67 13.44
CA LEU A 22 2.71 17.48 12.35
C LEU A 22 2.92 16.01 11.99
N LEU A 23 2.74 15.08 12.93
CA LEU A 23 2.88 13.64 12.71
C LEU A 23 1.59 12.97 12.18
N ALA A 24 0.43 13.59 12.35
CA ALA A 24 -0.86 13.08 11.87
C ALA A 24 -0.91 12.71 10.36
N PRO A 25 -0.36 13.50 9.42
CA PRO A 25 -0.42 13.16 7.99
C PRO A 25 0.41 11.94 7.60
N PHE A 26 1.42 11.55 8.40
CA PHE A 26 2.22 10.36 8.12
C PHE A 26 1.44 9.05 8.31
N VAL A 27 0.39 9.04 9.15
CA VAL A 27 -0.44 7.86 9.40
C VAL A 27 -1.41 7.57 8.25
N LEU A 28 -1.88 8.61 7.57
CA LEU A 28 -2.84 8.49 6.46
C LEU A 28 -2.22 7.97 5.15
N SER A 29 -0.89 7.81 5.08
CA SER A 29 -0.21 7.27 3.92
C SER A 29 -0.21 5.72 3.86
N GLN A 30 -0.82 5.05 4.84
CA GLN A 30 -1.06 3.60 4.78
C GLN A 30 -2.28 3.29 3.91
N GLN A 31 -2.16 3.53 2.60
CA GLN A 31 -3.15 3.03 1.65
C GLN A 31 -3.15 1.50 1.69
N GLY A 32 -4.31 0.89 1.96
CA GLY A 32 -4.46 -0.56 1.91
C GLY A 32 -4.10 -1.08 0.52
N THR A 33 -3.19 -2.05 0.44
CA THR A 33 -2.84 -2.67 -0.84
C THR A 33 -3.62 -3.96 -1.05
N GLY A 34 -4.02 -4.22 -2.29
CA GLY A 34 -4.65 -5.48 -2.69
C GLY A 34 -3.69 -6.48 -3.31
N SER A 35 -4.22 -7.67 -3.58
CA SER A 35 -3.55 -8.73 -4.35
C SER A 35 -4.50 -9.33 -5.38
N ILE A 36 -3.99 -9.60 -6.58
CA ILE A 36 -4.70 -10.38 -7.62
C ILE A 36 -3.96 -11.70 -7.77
N LYS A 37 -4.68 -12.81 -7.65
CA LYS A 37 -4.13 -14.16 -7.84
C LYS A 37 -5.05 -14.98 -8.73
N GLY A 38 -4.47 -15.88 -9.51
CA GLY A 38 -5.21 -16.76 -10.38
C GLY A 38 -4.33 -17.83 -11.01
N THR A 39 -4.92 -18.58 -11.91
CA THR A 39 -4.26 -19.64 -12.68
C THR A 39 -4.60 -19.46 -14.14
N VAL A 40 -3.64 -19.69 -15.03
CA VAL A 40 -3.85 -19.66 -16.48
C VAL A 40 -3.99 -21.09 -16.98
N SER A 41 -5.13 -21.39 -17.62
CA SER A 41 -5.43 -22.69 -18.23
C SER A 41 -5.89 -22.53 -19.69
N ASP A 42 -5.66 -23.56 -20.50
CA ASP A 42 -6.15 -23.64 -21.88
C ASP A 42 -7.57 -24.26 -21.95
N GLN A 43 -8.16 -24.33 -23.14
CA GLN A 43 -9.48 -24.89 -23.47
C GLN A 43 -9.63 -26.37 -23.10
N LEU A 44 -8.52 -27.08 -22.96
CA LEU A 44 -8.45 -28.47 -22.50
C LEU A 44 -8.16 -28.59 -21.00
N GLU A 45 -8.30 -27.50 -20.24
CA GLU A 45 -8.00 -27.39 -18.81
C GLU A 45 -6.52 -27.64 -18.44
N GLY A 46 -5.61 -27.65 -19.42
CA GLY A 46 -4.17 -27.75 -19.20
C GLY A 46 -3.59 -26.46 -18.60
N LEU A 47 -2.72 -26.58 -17.60
CA LEU A 47 -2.05 -25.46 -16.95
C LEU A 47 -0.99 -24.85 -17.88
N VAL A 48 -1.03 -23.52 -18.04
CA VAL A 48 -0.09 -22.81 -18.91
C VAL A 48 1.07 -22.26 -18.09
N VAL A 49 2.23 -22.89 -18.25
CA VAL A 49 3.50 -22.51 -17.61
C VAL A 49 4.22 -21.47 -18.46
N ALA A 50 4.96 -20.56 -17.81
CA ALA A 50 5.76 -19.52 -18.48
C ALA A 50 4.96 -18.52 -19.33
N ALA A 51 3.66 -18.38 -19.08
CA ALA A 51 2.84 -17.34 -19.68
C ALA A 51 3.12 -15.98 -19.05
N THR A 52 3.19 -14.94 -19.87
CA THR A 52 3.32 -13.55 -19.42
C THR A 52 1.94 -12.99 -19.10
N VAL A 53 1.71 -12.65 -17.83
CA VAL A 53 0.52 -11.96 -17.34
C VAL A 53 0.89 -10.52 -17.03
N ILE A 54 0.11 -9.57 -17.55
CA ILE A 54 0.34 -8.13 -17.35
C ILE A 54 -0.87 -7.56 -16.64
N ALA A 55 -0.65 -6.98 -15.46
CA ALA A 55 -1.64 -6.21 -14.73
C ALA A 55 -1.40 -4.72 -14.96
N THR A 56 -2.33 -4.06 -15.64
CA THR A 56 -2.27 -2.62 -15.93
C THR A 56 -3.14 -1.86 -14.95
N ALA A 57 -2.54 -0.94 -14.21
CA ALA A 57 -3.25 -0.07 -13.28
C ALA A 57 -3.95 1.10 -14.01
N ALA A 58 -4.90 1.75 -13.35
CA ALA A 58 -5.64 2.90 -13.91
C ALA A 58 -4.74 4.09 -14.33
N ASN A 59 -3.55 4.21 -13.75
CA ASN A 59 -2.55 5.21 -14.12
C ASN A 59 -1.62 4.76 -15.25
N GLY A 60 -1.91 3.63 -15.91
CA GLY A 60 -1.10 3.04 -16.97
C GLY A 60 0.16 2.32 -16.50
N LYS A 61 0.43 2.23 -15.18
CA LYS A 61 1.58 1.45 -14.69
C LYS A 61 1.29 -0.04 -14.83
N GLU A 62 2.24 -0.75 -15.41
CA GLU A 62 2.15 -2.19 -15.58
C GLU A 62 2.98 -2.93 -14.53
N LYS A 63 2.45 -4.06 -14.08
CA LYS A 63 3.20 -5.11 -13.40
C LYS A 63 3.14 -6.37 -14.25
N THR A 64 4.29 -6.96 -14.50
CA THR A 64 4.41 -8.21 -15.25
C THR A 64 4.69 -9.36 -14.28
N PHE A 65 4.04 -10.50 -14.52
CA PHE A 65 4.29 -11.74 -13.82
C PHE A 65 4.33 -12.88 -14.82
N THR A 66 5.23 -13.84 -14.60
CA THR A 66 5.30 -15.06 -15.43
C THR A 66 4.71 -16.22 -14.64
N THR A 67 3.76 -16.95 -15.21
CA THR A 67 3.12 -18.07 -14.53
C THR A 67 4.13 -19.14 -14.11
N LYS A 68 3.90 -19.72 -12.93
CA LYS A 68 4.75 -20.77 -12.36
C LYS A 68 4.48 -22.13 -13.05
N SER A 69 5.19 -23.17 -12.60
CA SER A 69 5.03 -24.55 -13.08
C SER A 69 3.64 -25.15 -12.85
N ASP A 70 2.84 -24.54 -11.98
CA ASP A 70 1.43 -24.89 -11.72
C ASP A 70 0.45 -23.94 -12.43
N GLY A 71 0.92 -23.12 -13.38
CA GLY A 71 0.11 -22.12 -14.09
C GLY A 71 -0.34 -20.94 -13.23
N SER A 72 0.04 -20.88 -11.95
CA SER A 72 -0.41 -19.82 -11.03
C SER A 72 0.35 -18.51 -11.22
N TYR A 73 -0.33 -17.41 -10.93
CA TYR A 73 0.24 -16.07 -10.82
C TYR A 73 -0.28 -15.32 -9.60
N GLU A 74 0.53 -14.41 -9.06
CA GLU A 74 0.12 -13.56 -7.95
C GLU A 74 0.78 -12.18 -8.04
N PHE A 75 -0.04 -11.15 -8.22
CA PHE A 75 0.33 -9.76 -8.07
C PHE A 75 0.03 -9.31 -6.64
N ARG A 76 1.07 -8.89 -5.91
CA ARG A 76 0.96 -8.33 -4.56
C ARG A 76 1.16 -6.82 -4.57
N SER A 77 0.76 -6.20 -3.46
CA SER A 77 0.98 -4.78 -3.20
C SER A 77 0.46 -3.91 -4.34
N LEU A 78 -0.75 -4.21 -4.82
CA LEU A 78 -1.44 -3.40 -5.81
C LEU A 78 -2.14 -2.25 -5.11
N ALA A 79 -2.06 -1.06 -5.70
CA ALA A 79 -2.90 0.04 -5.24
C ALA A 79 -4.37 -0.32 -5.50
N PRO A 80 -5.32 0.14 -4.66
CA PRO A 80 -6.74 0.01 -4.94
C PRO A 80 -7.07 0.58 -6.34
N GLY A 81 -7.91 -0.16 -7.08
CA GLY A 81 -8.50 0.27 -8.34
C GLY A 81 -10.02 0.38 -8.21
N ASN A 82 -10.67 1.02 -9.19
CA ASN A 82 -12.13 1.06 -9.32
C ASN A 82 -12.62 -0.06 -10.24
#